data_AF-A0AAW5UDB0-F1
#
_entry.id   AF-A0AAW5UDB0-F1
#
_cell.length_a   1.000
_cell.length_b   1.000
_cell.length_c   1.000
_cell.angle_alpha   90.00
_cell.angle_beta   90.00
_cell.angle_gamma   90.00
#
_symmetry.space_group_name_H-M   'P 1'
#
loop_
_entity.id
_entity.type
_entity.pdbx_description
1 polymer ?
#
loop_
_entity_poly.entity_id
_entity_poly.type
_entity_poly.pdbx_seq_one_letter_code
_entity_poly.pdbx_strand_id
1 'polypeptide(L)'
;MIQSYTKYKQFKSLVDAKDNGKAVRSGLDFLRFVAEEYSRLEVYNNQECDGDDFFTYQVEKELAQVLRDEATPIESVAVAQKKMAEIEKMEAYDDYCLCFFDHIREAINFRLADADTYLADLDKQIKHHTYEYKRLVNDENFDQLSSLFRFEELGKLLIKKIEYLRTHGRENEEGAILEEYKYVPDVCSFKINELLEKGLENNALKEIDKTIAVYGDDGYNTTEPWHLQKIEILEKRNDKASVIEEYRRLFRQFLVDKRPYFEKLKELVAKEDWDEFVVKLFGDIPHITDDDCIEVCDMIVEEKKYKCLLKILMDNRMSFSRVALFKKYAHYMSEEDQAIYTKHVIDDLRKHLSYAKSKSYGYIVDDIKGMYTCCEVSKKLILDFVEEVEYNYGNRPALMRLLRN
;
A
#
# COMPACT_ATOMS: atom_id res chain seq x y z
N MET A 1 0.17 38.50 10.19
CA MET A 1 0.13 37.37 9.26
C MET A 1 0.51 37.89 7.88
N ILE A 2 1.47 37.25 7.21
CA ILE A 2 1.98 37.67 5.90
C ILE A 2 0.81 37.72 4.91
N GLN A 3 0.62 38.83 4.19
CA GLN A 3 -0.47 38.97 3.21
C GLN A 3 -0.10 38.32 1.86
N SER A 4 0.28 37.03 1.87
CA SER A 4 0.75 36.30 0.71
C SER A 4 -0.36 36.01 -0.31
N TYR A 5 -1.60 35.81 0.15
CA TYR A 5 -2.71 35.37 -0.72
C TYR A 5 -2.97 36.25 -1.95
N THR A 6 -2.86 37.58 -1.82
CA THR A 6 -3.05 38.49 -2.95
C THR A 6 -1.97 38.30 -4.03
N LYS A 7 -0.71 38.10 -3.61
CA LYS A 7 0.40 37.84 -4.54
C LYS A 7 0.33 36.43 -5.12
N TYR A 8 -0.14 35.45 -4.35
CA TYR A 8 -0.41 34.10 -4.84
C TYR A 8 -1.45 34.14 -5.96
N LYS A 9 -2.57 34.85 -5.77
CA LYS A 9 -3.60 35.02 -6.82
C LYS A 9 -3.05 35.67 -8.10
N GLN A 10 -2.17 36.65 -7.96
CA GLN A 10 -1.53 37.29 -9.11
C GLN A 10 -0.66 36.29 -9.88
N PHE A 11 0.20 35.56 -9.18
CA PHE A 11 0.99 34.48 -9.76
C PHE A 11 0.08 33.43 -10.45
N LYS A 12 -0.94 32.94 -9.74
CA LYS A 12 -1.87 31.93 -10.26
C LYS A 12 -2.58 32.39 -11.53
N SER A 13 -3.03 33.65 -11.58
CA SER A 13 -3.67 34.21 -12.76
C SER A 13 -2.76 34.24 -13.99
N LEU A 14 -1.44 34.38 -13.79
CA LEU A 14 -0.45 34.32 -14.88
C LEU A 14 -0.20 32.88 -15.34
N VAL A 15 -0.17 31.93 -14.41
CA VAL A 15 -0.08 30.49 -14.71
C VAL A 15 -1.30 30.05 -15.53
N ASP A 16 -2.50 30.39 -15.08
CA ASP A 16 -3.76 30.02 -15.75
C ASP A 16 -3.89 30.68 -17.13
N ALA A 17 -3.34 31.90 -17.29
CA ALA A 17 -3.25 32.59 -18.57
C ALA A 17 -2.12 32.09 -19.49
N LYS A 18 -1.28 31.15 -19.03
CA LYS A 18 -0.09 30.63 -19.73
C LYS A 18 0.91 31.73 -20.16
N ASP A 19 1.01 32.80 -19.38
CA ASP A 19 2.04 33.84 -19.58
C ASP A 19 3.31 33.44 -18.83
N ASN A 20 3.96 32.38 -19.31
CA ASN A 20 5.01 31.66 -18.58
C ASN A 20 6.18 32.58 -18.16
N GLY A 21 6.63 33.49 -19.03
CA GLY A 21 7.71 34.42 -18.70
C GLY A 21 7.36 35.42 -17.59
N LYS A 22 6.10 35.86 -17.48
CA LYS A 22 5.63 36.66 -16.34
C LYS A 22 5.36 35.80 -15.11
N ALA A 23 4.82 34.60 -15.28
CA ALA A 23 4.57 33.66 -14.21
C ALA A 23 5.86 33.29 -13.47
N VAL A 24 6.96 33.00 -14.19
CA VAL A 24 8.28 32.74 -13.59
C VAL A 24 8.73 33.90 -12.71
N ARG A 25 8.67 35.13 -13.24
CA ARG A 25 9.08 36.33 -12.47
C ARG A 25 8.20 36.51 -11.23
N SER A 26 6.89 36.40 -11.40
CA SER A 26 5.92 36.55 -10.31
C SER A 26 6.10 35.50 -9.22
N GLY A 27 6.39 34.24 -9.57
CA GLY A 27 6.63 33.16 -8.61
C GLY A 27 7.92 33.37 -7.82
N LEU A 28 9.01 33.75 -8.48
CA LEU A 28 10.28 34.07 -7.79
C LEU A 28 10.13 35.29 -6.88
N ASP A 29 9.44 36.33 -7.33
CA ASP A 29 9.19 37.53 -6.53
C ASP A 29 8.24 37.24 -5.35
N PHE A 30 7.34 36.26 -5.49
CA PHE A 30 6.52 35.75 -4.39
C PHE A 30 7.38 35.06 -3.33
N LEU A 31 8.21 34.09 -3.72
CA LEU A 31 9.05 33.33 -2.79
C LEU A 31 10.01 34.25 -2.02
N ARG A 32 10.62 35.23 -2.71
CA ARG A 32 11.44 36.25 -2.05
C ARG A 32 10.62 37.11 -1.08
N PHE A 33 9.44 37.58 -1.49
CA PHE A 33 8.57 38.38 -0.63
C PHE A 33 8.19 37.66 0.65
N VAL A 34 7.82 36.37 0.56
CA VAL A 34 7.46 35.59 1.75
C VAL A 34 8.66 35.49 2.69
N ALA A 35 9.87 35.20 2.19
CA ALA A 35 11.06 35.14 3.02
C ALA A 35 11.40 36.48 3.69
N GLU A 36 11.34 37.60 2.95
CA GLU A 36 11.58 38.93 3.49
C GLU A 36 10.60 39.25 4.63
N GLU A 37 9.31 38.97 4.44
CA GLU A 37 8.28 39.22 5.44
C GLU A 37 8.34 38.25 6.62
N TYR A 38 8.74 37.00 6.38
CA TYR A 38 8.89 35.97 7.41
C TYR A 38 9.95 36.36 8.43
N SER A 39 11.13 36.79 7.96
CA SER A 39 12.16 37.34 8.84
C SER A 39 11.73 38.69 9.45
N ARG A 40 11.18 39.63 8.66
CA ARG A 40 10.81 40.96 9.15
C ARG A 40 9.75 40.95 10.25
N LEU A 41 8.81 40.01 10.19
CA LEU A 41 7.73 39.85 11.17
C LEU A 41 8.08 38.85 12.28
N GLU A 42 9.30 38.31 12.28
CA GLU A 42 9.77 37.29 13.22
C GLU A 42 8.80 36.10 13.35
N VAL A 43 8.27 35.65 12.22
CA VAL A 43 7.21 34.62 12.19
C VAL A 43 7.70 33.30 12.78
N TYR A 44 9.01 33.01 12.70
CA TYR A 44 9.64 31.84 13.32
C TYR A 44 9.44 31.75 14.83
N ASN A 45 9.12 32.86 15.52
CA ASN A 45 8.77 32.85 16.94
C ASN A 45 7.32 32.42 17.22
N ASN A 46 6.50 32.28 16.18
CA ASN A 46 5.10 31.88 16.28
C ASN A 46 4.91 30.42 15.90
N GLN A 47 4.71 29.54 16.89
CA GLN A 47 4.51 28.10 16.70
C GLN A 47 3.18 27.73 16.01
N GLU A 48 2.29 28.70 15.77
CA GLU A 48 1.02 28.49 15.09
C GLU A 48 1.09 28.68 13.57
N CYS A 49 2.27 29.00 13.00
CA CYS A 49 2.42 29.18 11.56
C CYS A 49 3.58 28.35 10.98
N ASP A 50 3.34 27.65 9.87
CA ASP A 50 4.35 26.94 9.09
C ASP A 50 4.39 27.39 7.61
N GLY A 51 5.14 26.69 6.77
CA GLY A 51 5.29 27.03 5.34
C GLY A 51 3.99 26.96 4.54
N ASP A 52 3.07 26.07 4.91
CA ASP A 52 1.82 25.87 4.17
C ASP A 52 0.87 27.06 4.34
N ASP A 53 0.96 27.77 5.48
CA ASP A 53 0.17 28.97 5.75
C ASP A 53 0.47 30.14 4.79
N PHE A 54 1.62 30.09 4.11
CA PHE A 54 2.07 31.17 3.24
C PHE A 54 2.03 30.85 1.76
N PHE A 55 1.45 29.71 1.36
CA PHE A 55 1.36 29.24 -0.03
C PHE A 55 2.72 28.96 -0.70
N THR A 56 3.82 28.83 0.06
CA THR A 56 5.16 28.64 -0.52
C THR A 56 5.25 27.31 -1.28
N TYR A 57 4.67 26.25 -0.74
CA TYR A 57 4.64 24.93 -1.38
C TYR A 57 3.82 24.90 -2.68
N GLN A 58 2.65 25.57 -2.69
CA GLN A 58 1.82 25.67 -3.89
C GLN A 58 2.54 26.45 -4.99
N VAL A 59 3.19 27.57 -4.63
CA VAL A 59 3.99 28.34 -5.59
C VAL A 59 5.20 27.55 -6.08
N GLU A 60 5.87 26.80 -5.21
CA GLU A 60 7.01 25.96 -5.59
C GLU A 60 6.64 24.94 -6.67
N LYS A 61 5.54 24.20 -6.46
CA LYS A 61 5.04 23.21 -7.42
C LYS A 61 4.61 23.82 -8.75
N GLU A 62 3.79 24.87 -8.70
CA GLU A 62 3.28 25.51 -9.92
C GLU A 62 4.41 26.20 -10.70
N LEU A 63 5.36 26.82 -10.00
CA LEU A 63 6.52 27.43 -10.64
C LEU A 63 7.42 26.38 -11.31
N ALA A 64 7.62 25.23 -10.68
CA ALA A 64 8.35 24.11 -11.29
C ALA A 64 7.68 23.63 -12.59
N GLN A 65 6.34 23.51 -12.60
CA GLN A 65 5.59 23.16 -13.82
C GLN A 65 5.78 24.20 -14.93
N VAL A 66 5.67 25.49 -14.61
CA VAL A 66 5.92 26.57 -15.58
C VAL A 66 7.36 26.50 -16.08
N LEU A 67 8.35 26.33 -15.21
CA LEU A 67 9.76 26.26 -15.63
C LEU A 67 10.03 25.08 -16.56
N ARG A 68 9.36 23.95 -16.34
CA ARG A 68 9.51 22.75 -17.16
C ARG A 68 8.88 22.87 -18.54
N ASP A 69 7.76 23.59 -18.67
CA ASP A 69 7.02 23.80 -19.93
C ASP A 69 7.90 24.39 -21.05
N GLU A 70 8.05 23.68 -22.18
CA GLU A 70 8.84 24.10 -23.35
C GLU A 70 8.51 25.51 -23.85
N ALA A 71 7.27 25.97 -23.70
CA ALA A 71 6.84 27.32 -24.07
C ALA A 71 7.49 28.42 -23.21
N THR A 72 8.04 28.06 -22.05
CA THR A 72 8.79 28.97 -21.18
C THR A 72 10.11 29.36 -21.82
N PRO A 73 10.39 30.66 -22.03
CA PRO A 73 11.63 31.11 -22.64
C PRO A 73 12.85 30.66 -21.83
N ILE A 74 13.87 30.14 -22.51
CA ILE A 74 15.06 29.59 -21.86
C ILE A 74 15.81 30.64 -21.03
N GLU A 75 15.75 31.91 -21.44
CA GLU A 75 16.32 33.02 -20.69
C GLU A 75 15.60 33.23 -19.34
N SER A 76 14.28 32.97 -19.29
CA SER A 76 13.52 33.04 -18.04
C SER A 76 13.94 31.92 -17.08
N VAL A 77 14.21 30.72 -17.61
CA VAL A 77 14.73 29.60 -16.81
C VAL A 77 16.15 29.90 -16.29
N ALA A 78 17.02 30.46 -17.12
CA ALA A 78 18.36 30.86 -16.71
C ALA A 78 18.35 31.98 -15.64
N VAL A 79 17.40 32.91 -15.74
CA VAL A 79 17.18 33.92 -14.68
C VAL A 79 16.67 33.28 -13.40
N ALA A 80 15.78 32.29 -13.51
CA ALA A 80 15.29 31.53 -12.35
C ALA A 80 16.42 30.81 -11.62
N GLN A 81 17.35 30.15 -12.34
CA GLN A 81 18.51 29.50 -11.74
C GLN A 81 19.33 30.45 -10.85
N LYS A 82 19.62 31.66 -11.35
CA LYS A 82 20.39 32.66 -10.59
C LYS A 82 19.62 33.17 -9.38
N LYS A 83 18.34 33.54 -9.56
CA LYS A 83 17.50 34.06 -8.48
C LYS A 83 17.21 33.02 -7.41
N MET A 84 17.03 31.76 -7.78
CA MET A 84 16.81 30.68 -6.82
C MET A 84 18.03 30.47 -5.92
N ALA A 85 19.24 30.52 -6.46
CA ALA A 85 20.46 30.44 -5.66
C ALA A 85 20.61 31.58 -4.64
N GLU A 86 19.94 32.72 -4.85
CA GLU A 86 19.85 33.82 -3.89
C GLU A 86 18.72 33.58 -2.87
N ILE A 87 17.53 33.18 -3.34
CA ILE A 87 16.34 32.92 -2.51
C ILE A 87 16.61 31.79 -1.51
N GLU A 88 17.25 30.71 -1.96
CA GLU A 88 17.56 29.53 -1.13
C GLU A 88 18.45 29.85 0.07
N LYS A 89 19.27 30.90 -0.02
CA LYS A 89 20.17 31.34 1.07
C LYS A 89 19.51 32.32 2.02
N MET A 90 18.26 32.67 1.80
CA MET A 90 17.52 33.51 2.73
C MET A 90 17.19 32.70 3.98
N GLU A 91 17.37 33.33 5.14
CA GLU A 91 17.18 32.74 6.48
C GLU A 91 15.86 31.94 6.61
N ALA A 92 14.75 32.48 6.06
CA ALA A 92 13.45 31.81 6.05
C ALA A 92 13.48 30.39 5.43
N TYR A 93 14.33 30.15 4.44
CA TYR A 93 14.43 28.86 3.77
C TYR A 93 15.62 28.03 4.27
N ASP A 94 16.79 28.64 4.48
CA ASP A 94 18.01 27.94 4.90
C ASP A 94 17.93 27.48 6.37
N ASP A 95 17.54 28.39 7.27
CA ASP A 95 17.53 28.12 8.72
C ASP A 95 16.17 27.58 9.20
N TYR A 96 15.07 28.06 8.60
CA TYR A 96 13.71 27.73 9.04
C TYR A 96 12.97 26.75 8.14
N CYS A 97 13.58 26.30 7.04
CA CYS A 97 13.04 25.26 6.16
C CYS A 97 11.59 25.54 5.69
N LEU A 98 11.24 26.81 5.41
CA LEU A 98 9.87 27.19 5.06
C LEU A 98 9.37 26.54 3.75
N CYS A 99 10.28 26.07 2.89
CA CYS A 99 9.97 25.32 1.68
C CYS A 99 11.24 24.60 1.19
N PHE A 100 11.07 23.41 0.61
CA PHE A 100 12.12 22.72 -0.15
C PHE A 100 11.92 22.98 -1.65
N PHE A 101 12.96 23.40 -2.34
CA PHE A 101 12.89 23.83 -3.75
C PHE A 101 13.29 22.74 -4.75
N ASP A 102 13.09 21.48 -4.39
CA ASP A 102 13.59 20.35 -5.18
C ASP A 102 12.91 20.25 -6.55
N HIS A 103 11.61 20.56 -6.67
CA HIS A 103 10.94 20.54 -7.98
C HIS A 103 11.40 21.69 -8.87
N ILE A 104 11.62 22.89 -8.29
CA ILE A 104 12.15 24.03 -9.05
C ILE A 104 13.58 23.74 -9.54
N ARG A 105 14.48 23.29 -8.66
CA ARG A 105 15.87 22.94 -9.01
C ARG A 105 15.89 21.90 -10.12
N GLU A 106 15.06 20.88 -9.98
CA GLU A 106 14.97 19.85 -10.99
C GLU A 106 14.45 20.39 -12.32
N ALA A 107 13.36 21.18 -12.34
CA ALA A 107 12.82 21.75 -13.58
C ALA A 107 13.84 22.65 -14.29
N ILE A 108 14.65 23.39 -13.53
CA ILE A 108 15.76 24.19 -14.05
C ILE A 108 16.83 23.29 -14.67
N ASN A 109 17.26 22.25 -13.96
CA ASN A 109 18.27 21.31 -14.45
C ASN A 109 17.78 20.57 -15.71
N PHE A 110 16.52 20.13 -15.75
CA PHE A 110 15.88 19.50 -16.91
C PHE A 110 15.99 20.37 -18.17
N ARG A 111 15.88 21.70 -18.01
CA ARG A 111 15.90 22.65 -19.13
C ARG A 111 17.27 23.18 -19.49
N LEU A 112 18.19 23.31 -18.53
CA LEU A 112 19.47 24.01 -18.73
C LEU A 112 20.69 23.08 -18.75
N ALA A 113 20.65 21.93 -18.08
CA ALA A 113 21.76 21.00 -18.09
C ALA A 113 21.85 20.30 -19.45
N ASP A 114 23.05 19.88 -19.84
CA ASP A 114 23.18 18.91 -20.92
C ASP A 114 22.57 17.57 -20.49
N ALA A 115 22.14 16.77 -21.47
CA ALA A 115 21.41 15.54 -21.22
C ALA A 115 22.16 14.55 -20.33
N ASP A 116 23.49 14.45 -20.49
CA ASP A 116 24.30 13.51 -19.71
C ASP A 116 24.43 13.99 -18.26
N THR A 117 24.60 15.29 -18.03
CA THR A 117 24.62 15.87 -16.67
C THR A 117 23.30 15.66 -15.94
N TYR A 118 22.16 15.92 -16.60
CA TYR A 118 20.84 15.72 -16.00
C TYR A 118 20.59 14.24 -15.66
N LEU A 119 20.89 13.35 -16.60
CA LEU A 119 20.73 11.90 -16.39
C LEU A 119 21.66 11.37 -15.30
N ALA A 120 22.89 11.88 -15.19
CA ALA A 120 23.81 11.49 -14.13
C ALA A 120 23.31 11.89 -12.73
N ASP A 121 22.65 13.04 -12.61
CA ASP A 121 22.01 13.45 -11.35
C ASP A 121 20.83 12.54 -11.00
N LEU A 122 19.95 12.27 -11.98
CA LEU A 122 18.86 11.30 -11.80
C LEU A 122 19.39 9.92 -11.41
N ASP A 123 20.47 9.44 -12.03
CA ASP A 123 21.08 8.15 -11.72
C ASP A 123 21.61 8.07 -10.29
N LYS A 124 22.16 9.17 -9.78
CA LYS A 124 22.59 9.24 -8.39
C LYS A 124 21.41 9.09 -7.43
N GLN A 125 20.29 9.77 -7.72
CA GLN A 125 19.07 9.68 -6.92
C GLN A 125 18.46 8.28 -6.99
N ILE A 126 18.27 7.75 -8.20
CA ILE A 126 17.75 6.39 -8.46
C ILE A 126 18.60 5.35 -7.73
N LYS A 127 19.93 5.44 -7.81
CA LYS A 127 20.84 4.51 -7.13
C LYS A 127 20.66 4.54 -5.61
N HIS A 128 20.53 5.72 -5.02
CA HIS A 128 20.28 5.88 -3.58
C HIS A 128 18.97 5.20 -3.18
N HIS A 129 17.87 5.51 -3.87
CA HIS A 129 16.56 4.92 -3.58
C HIS A 129 16.49 3.42 -3.88
N THR A 130 17.21 2.95 -4.90
CA THR A 130 17.32 1.52 -5.23
C THR A 130 18.02 0.74 -4.10
N TYR A 131 19.07 1.31 -3.53
CA TYR A 131 19.76 0.69 -2.39
C TYR A 131 18.84 0.58 -1.18
N GLU A 132 18.13 1.65 -0.82
CA GLU A 132 17.16 1.63 0.28
C GLU A 132 16.01 0.65 0.02
N TYR A 133 15.48 0.62 -1.21
CA TYR A 133 14.47 -0.35 -1.63
C TYR A 133 14.95 -1.79 -1.38
N LYS A 134 16.13 -2.16 -1.90
CA LYS A 134 16.68 -3.52 -1.74
C LYS A 134 17.02 -3.84 -0.30
N ARG A 135 17.53 -2.87 0.48
CA ARG A 135 17.83 -3.05 1.90
C ARG A 135 16.57 -3.38 2.69
N LEU A 136 15.48 -2.66 2.43
CA LEU A 136 14.22 -2.83 3.15
C LEU A 136 13.52 -4.13 2.75
N VAL A 137 13.46 -4.47 1.45
CA VAL A 137 12.89 -5.74 0.98
C VAL A 137 13.61 -6.96 1.58
N ASN A 138 14.91 -6.85 1.88
CA ASN A 138 15.71 -7.93 2.45
C ASN A 138 15.71 -7.99 4.00
N ASP A 139 15.07 -7.05 4.70
CA ASP A 139 15.02 -7.07 6.17
C ASP A 139 13.94 -8.07 6.63
N GLU A 140 14.31 -9.07 7.43
CA GLU A 140 13.40 -10.12 7.92
C GLU A 140 12.25 -9.57 8.81
N ASN A 141 12.31 -8.30 9.23
CA ASN A 141 11.27 -7.60 10.00
C ASN A 141 10.47 -6.59 9.17
N PHE A 142 10.40 -6.77 7.85
CA PHE A 142 9.68 -5.87 6.97
C PHE A 142 8.19 -5.76 7.34
N ASP A 143 7.84 -4.66 8.01
CA ASP A 143 6.48 -4.41 8.46
C ASP A 143 5.57 -4.21 7.24
N GLN A 144 4.58 -5.09 7.14
CA GLN A 144 3.82 -5.46 5.95
C GLN A 144 3.01 -4.30 5.32
N LEU A 145 2.80 -3.22 6.06
CA LEU A 145 2.09 -2.01 5.63
C LEU A 145 3.03 -0.92 5.09
N SER A 146 4.34 -1.04 5.32
CA SER A 146 5.31 0.00 4.98
C SER A 146 5.82 -0.04 3.53
N SER A 147 5.65 -1.17 2.82
CA SER A 147 6.01 -1.37 1.40
C SER A 147 5.24 -0.50 0.44
N LEU A 148 3.93 -0.36 0.65
CA LEU A 148 3.06 0.29 -0.33
C LEU A 148 3.25 1.82 -0.35
N PHE A 149 3.63 2.42 0.78
CA PHE A 149 3.68 3.88 0.93
C PHE A 149 5.09 4.49 0.82
N ARG A 150 6.18 3.74 0.99
CA ARG A 150 7.54 4.32 1.10
C ARG A 150 8.39 4.29 -0.17
N PHE A 151 7.87 3.79 -1.28
CA PHE A 151 8.67 3.61 -2.51
C PHE A 151 8.15 4.36 -3.73
N GLU A 152 7.13 5.20 -3.57
CA GLU A 152 6.64 6.08 -4.63
C GLU A 152 7.77 6.92 -5.24
N GLU A 153 8.76 7.34 -4.45
CA GLU A 153 9.85 8.18 -4.93
C GLU A 153 10.77 7.48 -5.94
N LEU A 154 11.05 6.18 -5.76
CA LEU A 154 11.81 5.41 -6.75
C LEU A 154 11.02 5.29 -8.06
N GLY A 155 9.73 4.99 -7.96
CA GLY A 155 8.83 4.91 -9.11
C GLY A 155 8.76 6.23 -9.90
N LYS A 156 8.56 7.35 -9.19
CA LYS A 156 8.52 8.70 -9.77
C LYS A 156 9.82 9.05 -10.50
N LEU A 157 10.98 8.77 -9.90
CA LEU A 157 12.29 9.04 -10.52
C LEU A 157 12.52 8.18 -11.76
N LEU A 158 12.13 6.90 -11.73
CA LEU A 158 12.28 5.98 -12.86
C LEU A 158 11.40 6.39 -14.04
N ILE A 159 10.10 6.68 -13.80
CA ILE A 159 9.18 7.17 -14.83
C ILE A 159 9.73 8.45 -15.46
N LYS A 160 10.19 9.39 -14.62
CA LYS A 160 10.79 10.65 -15.09
C LYS A 160 12.01 10.44 -15.97
N LYS A 161 12.90 9.49 -15.60
CA LYS A 161 14.06 9.16 -16.43
C LYS A 161 13.65 8.51 -17.76
N ILE A 162 12.66 7.61 -17.74
CA ILE A 162 12.09 6.97 -18.93
C ILE A 162 11.55 8.02 -19.90
N GLU A 163 10.72 8.96 -19.42
CA GLU A 163 10.17 10.04 -20.23
C GLU A 163 11.28 10.95 -20.81
N TYR A 164 12.30 11.29 -20.00
CA TYR A 164 13.41 12.11 -20.46
C TYR A 164 14.23 11.43 -21.56
N LEU A 165 14.58 10.15 -21.40
CA LEU A 165 15.32 9.41 -22.41
C LEU A 165 14.57 9.35 -23.73
N ARG A 166 13.25 9.19 -23.67
CA ARG A 166 12.37 9.17 -24.84
C ARG A 166 12.36 10.50 -25.59
N THR A 167 12.19 11.62 -24.89
CA THR A 167 12.20 12.95 -25.53
C THR A 167 13.55 13.26 -26.20
N HIS A 168 14.62 12.58 -25.79
CA HIS A 168 15.97 12.72 -26.33
C HIS A 168 16.38 11.57 -27.30
N GLY A 169 15.44 10.70 -27.70
CA GLY A 169 15.70 9.62 -28.68
C GLY A 169 16.63 8.51 -28.18
N ARG A 170 16.75 8.32 -26.86
CA ARG A 170 17.63 7.32 -26.22
C ARG A 170 16.88 6.04 -25.86
N GLU A 171 16.16 5.47 -26.83
CA GLU A 171 15.26 4.32 -26.65
C GLU A 171 15.95 3.06 -26.10
N ASN A 172 17.23 2.84 -26.44
CA ASN A 172 18.00 1.71 -25.92
C ASN A 172 18.17 1.76 -24.39
N GLU A 173 18.36 2.96 -23.84
CA GLU A 173 18.54 3.15 -22.40
C GLU A 173 17.21 3.11 -21.65
N GLU A 174 16.15 3.61 -22.27
CA GLU A 174 14.78 3.42 -21.78
C GLU A 174 14.48 1.92 -21.62
N GLY A 175 14.73 1.14 -22.68
CA GLY A 175 14.51 -0.31 -22.65
C GLY A 175 15.31 -1.02 -21.56
N ALA A 176 16.55 -0.57 -21.30
CA ALA A 176 17.37 -1.10 -20.22
C ALA A 176 16.78 -0.83 -18.83
N ILE A 177 16.23 0.38 -18.60
CA ILE A 177 15.58 0.74 -17.33
C ILE A 177 14.32 -0.10 -17.11
N LEU A 178 13.47 -0.22 -18.14
CA LEU A 178 12.24 -1.01 -18.05
C LEU A 178 12.53 -2.47 -17.70
N GLU A 179 13.62 -3.05 -18.20
CA GLU A 179 14.01 -4.42 -17.89
C GLU A 179 14.67 -4.54 -16.51
N GLU A 180 15.54 -3.60 -16.13
CA GLU A 180 16.22 -3.59 -14.83
C GLU A 180 15.22 -3.44 -13.67
N TYR A 181 14.23 -2.56 -13.84
CA TYR A 181 13.27 -2.18 -12.79
C TYR A 181 11.87 -2.78 -12.98
N LYS A 182 11.75 -3.90 -13.70
CA LYS A 182 10.49 -4.64 -13.92
C LYS A 182 9.82 -5.21 -12.66
N TYR A 183 10.42 -4.99 -11.48
CA TYR A 183 9.88 -5.34 -10.17
C TYR A 183 9.34 -4.12 -9.40
N VAL A 184 9.48 -2.91 -9.96
CA VAL A 184 8.94 -1.68 -9.38
C VAL A 184 7.51 -1.50 -9.90
N PRO A 185 6.48 -1.43 -9.03
CA PRO A 185 5.08 -1.37 -9.45
C PRO A 185 4.77 -0.22 -10.41
N ASP A 186 5.28 0.98 -10.11
CA ASP A 186 5.06 2.17 -10.95
C ASP A 186 5.59 1.99 -12.38
N VAL A 187 6.77 1.37 -12.53
CA VAL A 187 7.39 1.11 -13.84
C VAL A 187 6.55 0.09 -14.63
N CYS A 188 6.06 -0.95 -13.95
CA CYS A 188 5.20 -1.95 -14.57
C CYS A 188 3.89 -1.32 -15.05
N SER A 189 3.21 -0.58 -14.17
CA SER A 189 1.97 0.14 -14.49
C SER A 189 2.16 1.15 -15.61
N PHE A 190 3.27 1.90 -15.62
CA PHE A 190 3.60 2.83 -16.69
C PHE A 190 3.65 2.13 -18.06
N LYS A 191 4.39 1.02 -18.15
CA LYS A 191 4.52 0.24 -19.39
C LYS A 191 3.20 -0.39 -19.84
N ILE A 192 2.42 -0.93 -18.91
CA ILE A 192 1.10 -1.54 -19.19
C ILE A 192 0.13 -0.48 -19.71
N ASN A 193 0.02 0.65 -19.02
CA ASN A 193 -0.87 1.74 -19.39
C ASN A 193 -0.53 2.30 -20.77
N GLU A 194 0.76 2.47 -21.08
CA GLU A 194 1.17 2.92 -22.41
C GLU A 194 0.71 1.96 -23.52
N LEU A 195 0.84 0.64 -23.30
CA LEU A 195 0.38 -0.35 -24.27
C LEU A 195 -1.15 -0.26 -24.47
N LEU A 196 -1.89 0.00 -23.39
CA LEU A 196 -3.34 0.19 -23.43
C LEU A 196 -3.75 1.48 -24.16
N GLU A 197 -3.07 2.60 -23.89
CA GLU A 197 -3.29 3.89 -24.57
C GLU A 197 -3.03 3.79 -26.08
N LYS A 198 -2.05 2.98 -26.49
CA LYS A 198 -1.76 2.68 -27.90
C LYS A 198 -2.72 1.65 -28.53
N GLY A 199 -3.69 1.12 -27.78
CA GLY A 199 -4.62 0.09 -28.23
C GLY A 199 -3.98 -1.29 -28.45
N LEU A 200 -2.78 -1.52 -27.93
CA LEU A 200 -2.01 -2.77 -28.09
C LEU A 200 -2.38 -3.79 -27.01
N GLU A 201 -3.67 -4.10 -26.88
CA GLU A 201 -4.20 -4.94 -25.79
C GLU A 201 -3.53 -6.32 -25.67
N ASN A 202 -3.16 -6.96 -26.79
CA ASN A 202 -2.44 -8.24 -26.76
C ASN A 202 -1.04 -8.13 -26.14
N ASN A 203 -0.36 -7.01 -26.34
CA ASN A 203 0.93 -6.77 -25.74
C ASN A 203 0.76 -6.39 -24.26
N ALA A 204 -0.26 -5.59 -23.94
CA ALA A 204 -0.61 -5.26 -22.56
C ALA A 204 -0.89 -6.52 -21.72
N LEU A 205 -1.69 -7.46 -22.23
CA LEU A 205 -1.95 -8.75 -21.56
C LEU A 205 -0.66 -9.53 -21.28
N LYS A 206 0.22 -9.64 -22.28
CA LYS A 206 1.51 -10.32 -22.11
C LYS A 206 2.39 -9.63 -21.06
N GLU A 207 2.32 -8.30 -20.99
CA GLU A 207 3.09 -7.54 -20.02
C GLU A 207 2.51 -7.70 -18.61
N ILE A 208 1.18 -7.62 -18.46
CA ILE A 208 0.48 -7.91 -17.21
C ILE A 208 0.85 -9.31 -16.69
N ASP A 209 0.78 -10.34 -17.53
CA ASP A 209 1.13 -11.71 -17.14
C ASP A 209 2.59 -11.83 -16.67
N LYS A 210 3.52 -11.15 -17.36
CA LYS A 210 4.92 -11.09 -16.95
C LYS A 210 5.09 -10.39 -15.61
N THR A 211 4.43 -9.25 -15.43
CA THR A 211 4.50 -8.46 -14.19
C THR A 211 3.95 -9.26 -13.02
N ILE A 212 2.76 -9.84 -13.12
CA ILE A 212 2.17 -10.68 -12.06
C ILE A 212 3.11 -11.84 -11.71
N ALA A 213 3.73 -12.48 -12.70
CA ALA A 213 4.67 -13.58 -12.48
C ALA A 213 5.93 -13.17 -11.67
N VAL A 214 6.31 -11.88 -11.68
CA VAL A 214 7.43 -11.37 -10.84
C VAL A 214 7.05 -11.37 -9.36
N TYR A 215 5.79 -11.07 -9.03
CA TYR A 215 5.32 -10.99 -7.64
C TYR A 215 4.84 -12.34 -7.09
N GLY A 216 4.47 -13.29 -7.96
CA GLY A 216 4.07 -14.63 -7.54
C GLY A 216 2.75 -14.62 -6.77
N ASP A 217 2.72 -15.26 -5.60
CA ASP A 217 1.62 -15.11 -4.64
C ASP A 217 1.92 -13.85 -3.82
N ASP A 218 1.43 -12.71 -4.31
CA ASP A 218 1.97 -11.41 -3.92
C ASP A 218 1.65 -11.01 -2.48
N GLY A 219 0.81 -11.78 -1.76
CA GLY A 219 0.57 -11.70 -0.31
C GLY A 219 0.09 -10.34 0.19
N TYR A 220 -0.02 -9.38 -0.71
CA TYR A 220 -0.23 -7.94 -0.57
C TYR A 220 -0.78 -7.50 -1.92
N ASN A 221 -1.82 -6.68 -1.94
CA ASN A 221 -2.64 -6.32 -3.12
C ASN A 221 -1.92 -5.49 -4.21
N THR A 222 -0.62 -5.66 -4.41
CA THR A 222 0.15 -4.92 -5.40
C THR A 222 -0.33 -5.24 -6.82
N THR A 223 -0.70 -6.50 -7.08
CA THR A 223 -1.13 -6.95 -8.41
C THR A 223 -2.61 -6.73 -8.70
N GLU A 224 -3.42 -6.35 -7.70
CA GLU A 224 -4.88 -6.15 -7.85
C GLU A 224 -5.23 -5.23 -9.05
N PRO A 225 -4.60 -4.04 -9.21
CA PRO A 225 -4.90 -3.17 -10.35
C PRO A 225 -4.65 -3.85 -11.71
N TRP A 226 -3.60 -4.67 -11.83
CA TRP A 226 -3.28 -5.36 -13.08
C TRP A 226 -4.24 -6.50 -13.37
N HIS A 227 -4.72 -7.22 -12.35
CA HIS A 227 -5.80 -8.19 -12.51
C HIS A 227 -7.09 -7.52 -13.00
N LEU A 228 -7.45 -6.36 -12.45
CA LEU A 228 -8.64 -5.60 -12.89
C LEU A 228 -8.49 -5.10 -14.33
N GLN A 229 -7.35 -4.54 -14.72
CA GLN A 229 -7.08 -4.14 -16.10
C GLN A 229 -7.15 -5.34 -17.06
N LYS A 230 -6.63 -6.49 -16.64
CA LYS A 230 -6.72 -7.73 -17.41
C LYS A 230 -8.16 -8.17 -17.60
N ILE A 231 -8.99 -8.11 -16.55
CA ILE A 231 -10.43 -8.42 -16.62
C ILE A 231 -11.12 -7.54 -17.66
N GLU A 232 -10.89 -6.22 -17.68
CA GLU A 232 -11.52 -5.32 -18.64
C GLU A 232 -11.23 -5.71 -20.10
N ILE A 233 -9.99 -6.13 -20.40
CA ILE A 233 -9.59 -6.58 -21.73
C ILE A 233 -10.27 -7.92 -22.08
N LEU A 234 -10.31 -8.85 -21.13
CA LEU A 234 -10.90 -10.18 -21.32
C LEU A 234 -12.42 -10.11 -21.50
N GLU A 235 -13.09 -9.22 -20.79
CA GLU A 235 -14.53 -8.97 -20.94
C GLU A 235 -14.87 -8.48 -22.34
N LYS A 236 -14.10 -7.52 -22.89
CA LYS A 236 -14.27 -7.05 -24.29
C LYS A 236 -14.12 -8.18 -25.31
N ARG A 237 -13.32 -9.20 -24.99
CA ARG A 237 -13.10 -10.39 -25.83
C ARG A 237 -14.14 -11.48 -25.63
N ASN A 238 -15.06 -11.30 -24.69
CA ASN A 238 -16.01 -12.33 -24.25
C ASN A 238 -15.31 -13.62 -23.76
N ASP A 239 -14.09 -13.51 -23.21
CA ASP A 239 -13.37 -14.65 -22.63
C ASP A 239 -13.83 -14.90 -21.18
N LYS A 240 -15.03 -15.45 -21.06
CA LYS A 240 -15.69 -15.68 -19.77
C LYS A 240 -14.86 -16.58 -18.84
N ALA A 241 -14.17 -17.57 -19.38
CA ALA A 241 -13.38 -18.51 -18.58
C ALA A 241 -12.18 -17.81 -17.94
N SER A 242 -11.45 -16.98 -18.69
CA SER A 242 -10.34 -16.21 -18.14
C SER A 242 -10.82 -15.12 -17.17
N VAL A 243 -11.97 -14.48 -17.41
CA VAL A 243 -12.53 -13.51 -16.45
C VAL A 243 -12.83 -14.16 -15.09
N ILE A 244 -13.45 -15.35 -15.09
CA ILE A 244 -13.72 -16.11 -13.85
C ILE A 244 -12.41 -16.46 -13.13
N GLU A 245 -11.38 -16.86 -13.88
CA GLU A 245 -10.06 -17.16 -13.31
C GLU A 245 -9.44 -15.94 -12.61
N GLU A 246 -9.47 -14.76 -13.23
CA GLU A 246 -8.90 -13.54 -12.65
C GLU A 246 -9.67 -13.09 -11.39
N TYR A 247 -11.01 -13.14 -11.40
CA TYR A 247 -11.79 -12.87 -10.18
C TYR A 247 -11.53 -13.91 -9.07
N ARG A 248 -11.29 -15.17 -9.42
CA ARG A 248 -10.89 -16.20 -8.44
C ARG A 248 -9.54 -15.84 -7.80
N ARG A 249 -8.60 -15.31 -8.58
CA ARG A 249 -7.29 -14.87 -8.06
C ARG A 249 -7.44 -13.69 -7.12
N LEU A 250 -8.18 -12.65 -7.54
CA LEU A 250 -8.49 -11.49 -6.71
C LEU A 250 -9.12 -11.90 -5.38
N PHE A 251 -10.16 -12.75 -5.39
CA PHE A 251 -10.81 -13.22 -4.16
C PHE A 251 -9.82 -13.89 -3.17
N ARG A 252 -8.83 -14.62 -3.68
CA ARG A 252 -7.85 -15.36 -2.88
C ARG A 252 -6.72 -14.48 -2.33
N GLN A 253 -6.52 -13.28 -2.86
CA GLN A 253 -5.47 -12.36 -2.41
C GLN A 253 -5.70 -11.89 -0.98
N PHE A 254 -4.63 -11.53 -0.28
CA PHE A 254 -4.66 -11.18 1.14
C PHE A 254 -5.03 -9.69 1.33
N LEU A 255 -5.94 -9.35 2.26
CA LEU A 255 -6.37 -7.97 2.54
C LEU A 255 -7.17 -7.26 1.42
N VAL A 256 -7.73 -7.97 0.44
CA VAL A 256 -8.71 -7.39 -0.49
C VAL A 256 -10.11 -7.40 0.10
N ASP A 257 -10.96 -6.46 -0.30
CA ASP A 257 -12.42 -6.57 -0.11
C ASP A 257 -12.94 -7.75 -0.95
N LYS A 258 -13.33 -8.85 -0.30
CA LYS A 258 -13.64 -10.11 -0.98
C LYS A 258 -15.05 -10.13 -1.53
N ARG A 259 -15.99 -9.43 -0.92
CA ARG A 259 -17.42 -9.45 -1.24
C ARG A 259 -17.69 -9.06 -2.69
N PRO A 260 -17.15 -7.95 -3.25
CA PRO A 260 -17.39 -7.59 -4.64
C PRO A 260 -16.98 -8.68 -5.63
N TYR A 261 -15.82 -9.31 -5.39
CA TYR A 261 -15.31 -10.39 -6.24
C TYR A 261 -16.14 -11.67 -6.12
N PHE A 262 -16.59 -11.98 -4.92
CA PHE A 262 -17.48 -13.12 -4.68
C PHE A 262 -18.81 -12.98 -5.43
N GLU A 263 -19.47 -11.82 -5.34
CA GLU A 263 -20.73 -11.56 -6.04
C GLU A 263 -20.53 -11.62 -7.57
N LYS A 264 -19.42 -11.09 -8.08
CA LYS A 264 -19.08 -11.21 -9.50
C LYS A 264 -18.89 -12.65 -9.95
N LEU A 265 -18.20 -13.46 -9.16
CA LEU A 265 -18.05 -14.90 -9.44
C LEU A 265 -19.40 -15.61 -9.46
N LYS A 266 -20.31 -15.26 -8.56
CA LYS A 266 -21.66 -15.83 -8.48
C LYS A 266 -22.53 -15.48 -9.69
N GLU A 267 -22.35 -14.28 -10.27
CA GLU A 267 -23.00 -13.88 -11.52
C GLU A 267 -22.43 -14.63 -12.74
N LEU A 268 -21.11 -14.86 -12.74
CA LEU A 268 -20.41 -15.42 -13.90
C LEU A 268 -20.47 -16.95 -13.96
N VAL A 269 -20.30 -17.64 -12.85
CA VAL A 269 -20.27 -19.11 -12.82
C VAL A 269 -21.67 -19.67 -13.04
N ALA A 270 -21.77 -20.75 -13.83
CA ALA A 270 -23.06 -21.40 -14.09
C ALA A 270 -23.63 -21.99 -12.79
N LYS A 271 -24.96 -21.95 -12.62
CA LYS A 271 -25.62 -22.35 -11.37
C LYS A 271 -25.36 -23.82 -11.03
N GLU A 272 -25.28 -24.64 -12.06
CA GLU A 272 -24.96 -26.07 -12.00
C GLU A 272 -23.54 -26.36 -11.49
N ASP A 273 -22.58 -25.47 -11.75
CA ASP A 273 -21.17 -25.62 -11.36
C ASP A 273 -20.83 -24.88 -10.06
N TRP A 274 -21.70 -23.95 -9.63
CA TRP A 274 -21.45 -23.05 -8.50
C TRP A 274 -21.10 -23.78 -7.20
N ASP A 275 -21.83 -24.85 -6.89
CA ASP A 275 -21.68 -25.58 -5.64
C ASP A 275 -20.30 -26.23 -5.48
N GLU A 276 -19.73 -26.75 -6.56
CA GLU A 276 -18.38 -27.29 -6.59
C GLU A 276 -17.34 -26.16 -6.60
N PHE A 277 -17.57 -25.15 -7.44
CA PHE A 277 -16.68 -24.01 -7.59
C PHE A 277 -16.47 -23.26 -6.27
N VAL A 278 -17.55 -22.95 -5.54
CA VAL A 278 -17.48 -22.12 -4.34
C VAL A 278 -16.79 -22.82 -3.17
N VAL A 279 -16.94 -24.16 -3.06
CA VAL A 279 -16.22 -24.95 -2.06
C VAL A 279 -14.72 -24.89 -2.33
N LYS A 280 -14.31 -25.00 -3.60
CA LYS A 280 -12.92 -24.88 -3.99
C LYS A 280 -12.41 -23.45 -3.79
N LEU A 281 -13.22 -22.43 -4.09
CA LEU A 281 -12.89 -21.03 -3.88
C LEU A 281 -12.50 -20.74 -2.43
N PHE A 282 -13.32 -21.14 -1.45
CA PHE A 282 -12.99 -21.02 -0.03
C PHE A 282 -11.80 -21.91 0.37
N GLY A 283 -11.72 -23.11 -0.20
CA GLY A 283 -10.62 -24.05 0.02
C GLY A 283 -9.25 -23.54 -0.42
N ASP A 284 -9.19 -22.67 -1.43
CA ASP A 284 -7.93 -22.21 -2.02
C ASP A 284 -7.39 -20.91 -1.41
N ILE A 285 -8.04 -20.35 -0.36
CA ILE A 285 -7.55 -19.18 0.39
C ILE A 285 -6.31 -19.61 1.20
N PRO A 286 -5.14 -18.94 1.04
CA PRO A 286 -3.90 -19.33 1.70
C PRO A 286 -3.75 -18.77 3.12
N HIS A 287 -4.01 -17.47 3.31
CA HIS A 287 -3.85 -16.74 4.57
C HIS A 287 -5.03 -15.78 4.76
N ILE A 288 -5.44 -15.57 6.01
CA ILE A 288 -6.60 -14.76 6.32
C ILE A 288 -6.40 -14.03 7.65
N THR A 289 -6.80 -12.76 7.70
CA THR A 289 -6.83 -11.94 8.92
C THR A 289 -8.14 -12.14 9.69
N ASP A 290 -8.26 -11.55 10.88
CA ASP A 290 -9.52 -11.57 11.63
C ASP A 290 -10.68 -10.96 10.84
N ASP A 291 -10.46 -9.80 10.21
CA ASP A 291 -11.50 -9.10 9.45
C ASP A 291 -11.92 -9.89 8.20
N ASP A 292 -10.94 -10.36 7.41
CA ASP A 292 -11.21 -11.21 6.23
C ASP A 292 -11.89 -12.52 6.66
N CYS A 293 -11.53 -13.08 7.82
CA CYS A 293 -12.07 -14.34 8.32
C CYS A 293 -13.56 -14.23 8.63
N ILE A 294 -13.98 -13.12 9.24
CA ILE A 294 -15.39 -12.83 9.48
C ILE A 294 -16.16 -12.79 8.16
N GLU A 295 -15.63 -12.03 7.21
CA GLU A 295 -16.28 -11.83 5.91
C GLU A 295 -16.46 -13.16 5.16
N VAL A 296 -15.38 -13.95 5.04
CA VAL A 296 -15.40 -15.26 4.37
C VAL A 296 -16.31 -16.25 5.10
N CYS A 297 -16.28 -16.28 6.44
CA CYS A 297 -17.16 -17.17 7.20
C CYS A 297 -18.64 -16.80 7.03
N ASP A 298 -18.96 -15.50 6.99
CA ASP A 298 -20.33 -15.04 6.71
C ASP A 298 -20.78 -15.47 5.31
N MET A 299 -19.93 -15.35 4.28
CA MET A 299 -20.21 -15.89 2.93
C MET A 299 -20.42 -17.42 2.94
N ILE A 300 -19.59 -18.17 3.67
CA ILE A 300 -19.75 -19.62 3.81
C ILE A 300 -21.11 -19.99 4.41
N VAL A 301 -21.56 -19.23 5.42
CA VAL A 301 -22.86 -19.45 6.07
C VAL A 301 -24.00 -19.13 5.11
N GLU A 302 -23.93 -18.01 4.39
CA GLU A 302 -24.91 -17.61 3.38
C GLU A 302 -25.07 -18.68 2.28
N GLU A 303 -23.96 -19.23 1.79
CA GLU A 303 -23.93 -20.31 0.79
C GLU A 303 -24.18 -21.71 1.37
N LYS A 304 -24.35 -21.82 2.70
CA LYS A 304 -24.55 -23.07 3.43
C LYS A 304 -23.45 -24.11 3.18
N LYS A 305 -22.21 -23.65 2.97
CA LYS A 305 -21.04 -24.51 2.71
C LYS A 305 -20.24 -24.78 3.98
N TYR A 306 -20.93 -25.12 5.06
CA TYR A 306 -20.38 -25.17 6.42
C TYR A 306 -19.12 -26.02 6.58
N LYS A 307 -18.92 -27.05 5.74
CA LYS A 307 -17.70 -27.87 5.69
C LYS A 307 -16.41 -27.06 5.47
N CYS A 308 -16.50 -25.82 4.98
CA CYS A 308 -15.34 -24.96 4.76
C CYS A 308 -14.92 -24.19 6.03
N LEU A 309 -15.80 -24.07 7.03
CA LEU A 309 -15.56 -23.23 8.23
C LEU A 309 -14.33 -23.67 9.02
N LEU A 310 -14.16 -24.99 9.22
CA LEU A 310 -13.02 -25.52 9.97
C LEU A 310 -11.70 -25.06 9.36
N LYS A 311 -11.53 -25.21 8.05
CA LYS A 311 -10.31 -24.80 7.36
C LYS A 311 -10.04 -23.31 7.55
N ILE A 312 -11.04 -22.46 7.30
CA ILE A 312 -10.87 -21.00 7.39
C ILE A 312 -10.49 -20.55 8.80
N LEU A 313 -11.14 -21.12 9.83
CA LEU A 313 -10.80 -20.82 11.22
C LEU A 313 -9.38 -21.31 11.58
N MET A 314 -8.96 -22.46 11.06
CA MET A 314 -7.60 -23.02 11.28
C MET A 314 -6.51 -22.22 10.54
N ASP A 315 -6.83 -21.65 9.38
CA ASP A 315 -5.89 -20.85 8.59
C ASP A 315 -5.68 -19.44 9.19
N ASN A 316 -6.60 -18.96 10.04
CA ASN A 316 -6.45 -17.72 10.81
C ASN A 316 -5.54 -17.90 12.05
N ARG A 317 -4.28 -18.29 11.83
CA ARG A 317 -3.35 -18.73 12.89
C ARG A 317 -2.93 -17.65 13.88
N MET A 318 -2.90 -16.39 13.44
CA MET A 318 -2.43 -15.26 14.24
C MET A 318 -3.58 -14.45 14.84
N SER A 319 -4.78 -15.04 14.86
CA SER A 319 -6.01 -14.40 15.32
C SER A 319 -5.91 -13.96 16.79
N PHE A 320 -6.21 -12.68 17.05
CA PHE A 320 -6.46 -12.17 18.39
C PHE A 320 -7.90 -12.44 18.85
N SER A 321 -8.77 -12.83 17.91
CA SER A 321 -10.20 -13.00 18.11
C SER A 321 -10.66 -14.45 17.98
N ARG A 322 -9.75 -15.43 17.99
CA ARG A 322 -10.02 -16.85 17.65
C ARG A 322 -11.19 -17.47 18.41
N VAL A 323 -11.35 -17.11 19.69
CA VAL A 323 -12.43 -17.58 20.55
C VAL A 323 -13.76 -16.94 20.17
N ALA A 324 -13.76 -15.63 19.90
CA ALA A 324 -14.95 -14.92 19.46
C ALA A 324 -15.44 -15.42 18.10
N LEU A 325 -14.52 -15.65 17.16
CA LEU A 325 -14.80 -16.23 15.84
C LEU A 325 -15.38 -17.64 15.98
N PHE A 326 -14.72 -18.52 16.72
CA PHE A 326 -15.23 -19.87 16.93
C PHE A 326 -16.60 -19.87 17.59
N LYS A 327 -16.81 -19.03 18.62
CA LYS A 327 -18.12 -18.87 19.26
C LYS A 327 -19.22 -18.42 18.29
N LYS A 328 -18.89 -17.53 17.34
CA LYS A 328 -19.84 -17.04 16.33
C LYS A 328 -20.23 -18.15 15.33
N TYR A 329 -19.32 -19.05 14.98
CA TYR A 329 -19.54 -20.00 13.88
C TYR A 329 -19.71 -21.47 14.29
N ALA A 330 -19.41 -21.84 15.54
CA ALA A 330 -19.41 -23.23 16.01
C ALA A 330 -20.76 -23.94 15.78
N HIS A 331 -21.90 -23.26 15.92
CA HIS A 331 -23.23 -23.86 15.74
C HIS A 331 -23.55 -24.24 14.29
N TYR A 332 -22.77 -23.76 13.32
CA TYR A 332 -22.85 -24.19 11.91
C TYR A 332 -21.94 -25.40 11.62
N MET A 333 -20.96 -25.68 12.49
CA MET A 333 -19.97 -26.74 12.31
C MET A 333 -20.50 -28.09 12.83
N SER A 334 -19.99 -29.19 12.27
CA SER A 334 -20.26 -30.53 12.81
C SER A 334 -19.63 -30.70 14.19
N GLU A 335 -20.14 -31.60 15.03
CA GLU A 335 -19.52 -31.90 16.33
C GLU A 335 -18.06 -32.40 16.18
N GLU A 336 -17.76 -33.09 15.09
CA GLU A 336 -16.41 -33.53 14.74
C GLU A 336 -15.48 -32.34 14.47
N ASP A 337 -15.90 -31.40 13.62
CA ASP A 337 -15.13 -30.20 13.32
C ASP A 337 -14.95 -29.30 14.55
N GLN A 338 -16.00 -29.16 15.36
CA GLN A 338 -15.93 -28.45 16.64
C GLN A 338 -14.86 -29.09 17.55
N ALA A 339 -14.85 -30.43 17.65
CA ALA A 339 -13.86 -31.15 18.45
C ALA A 339 -12.44 -30.97 17.90
N ILE A 340 -12.26 -31.02 16.58
CA ILE A 340 -10.94 -30.80 15.94
C ILE A 340 -10.41 -29.41 16.27
N TYR A 341 -11.23 -28.37 16.07
CA TYR A 341 -10.83 -26.99 16.35
C TYR A 341 -10.54 -26.78 17.84
N THR A 342 -11.42 -27.24 18.75
CA THR A 342 -11.18 -27.12 20.19
C THR A 342 -9.88 -27.81 20.61
N LYS A 343 -9.59 -29.01 20.10
CA LYS A 343 -8.33 -29.72 20.39
C LYS A 343 -7.11 -28.93 19.90
N HIS A 344 -7.20 -28.33 18.71
CA HIS A 344 -6.14 -27.46 18.20
C HIS A 344 -5.85 -26.29 19.14
N VAL A 345 -6.88 -25.60 19.63
CA VAL A 345 -6.74 -24.50 20.60
C VAL A 345 -6.17 -25.01 21.92
N ILE A 346 -6.63 -26.17 22.42
CA ILE A 346 -6.09 -26.80 23.64
C ILE A 346 -4.59 -27.12 23.48
N ASP A 347 -4.17 -27.67 22.35
CA ASP A 347 -2.77 -28.01 22.10
C ASP A 347 -1.88 -26.76 22.10
N ASP A 348 -2.36 -25.65 21.52
CA ASP A 348 -1.69 -24.36 21.54
C ASP A 348 -1.62 -23.76 22.96
N LEU A 349 -2.73 -23.82 23.73
CA LEU A 349 -2.75 -23.38 25.13
C LEU A 349 -1.83 -24.23 26.01
N ARG A 350 -1.78 -25.55 25.79
CA ARG A 350 -0.85 -26.47 26.47
C ARG A 350 0.60 -26.09 26.19
N LYS A 351 0.92 -25.78 24.94
CA LYS A 351 2.24 -25.30 24.54
C LYS A 351 2.57 -23.99 25.27
N HIS A 352 1.67 -23.00 25.25
CA HIS A 352 1.84 -21.72 25.94
C HIS A 352 2.06 -21.87 27.45
N LEU A 353 1.28 -22.73 28.12
CA LEU A 353 1.41 -22.99 29.56
C LEU A 353 2.77 -23.56 29.97
N SER A 354 3.42 -24.33 29.08
CA SER A 354 4.69 -25.00 29.40
C SER A 354 5.83 -24.01 29.69
N TYR A 355 5.83 -22.84 29.03
CA TYR A 355 6.82 -21.77 29.21
C TYR A 355 6.25 -20.46 29.76
N ALA A 356 4.94 -20.34 29.95
CA ALA A 356 4.31 -19.13 30.45
C ALA A 356 4.81 -18.72 31.84
N LYS A 357 5.06 -17.41 32.00
CA LYS A 357 5.32 -16.78 33.30
C LYS A 357 4.02 -16.19 33.85
N SER A 358 4.01 -15.83 35.13
CA SER A 358 2.82 -15.34 35.83
C SER A 358 2.10 -14.16 35.16
N LYS A 359 2.82 -13.30 34.43
CA LYS A 359 2.26 -12.16 33.69
C LYS A 359 1.42 -12.57 32.48
N SER A 360 1.60 -13.77 31.95
CA SER A 360 0.94 -14.26 30.73
C SER A 360 -0.26 -15.16 31.00
N TYR A 361 -0.50 -15.54 32.27
CA TYR A 361 -1.61 -16.45 32.62
C TYR A 361 -2.99 -15.86 32.33
N GLY A 362 -3.14 -14.53 32.35
CA GLY A 362 -4.42 -13.86 32.05
C GLY A 362 -4.97 -14.28 30.69
N TYR A 363 -4.24 -13.99 29.62
CA TYR A 363 -4.63 -14.34 28.25
C TYR A 363 -4.93 -15.83 28.06
N ILE A 364 -4.13 -16.71 28.67
CA ILE A 364 -4.33 -18.16 28.57
C ILE A 364 -5.65 -18.57 29.24
N VAL A 365 -5.91 -18.05 30.44
CA VAL A 365 -7.14 -18.38 31.19
C VAL A 365 -8.37 -17.77 30.53
N ASP A 366 -8.25 -16.57 29.96
CA ASP A 366 -9.33 -15.93 29.21
C ASP A 366 -9.73 -16.78 28.00
N ASP A 367 -8.76 -17.33 27.27
CA ASP A 367 -9.03 -18.26 26.18
C ASP A 367 -9.68 -19.57 26.66
N ILE A 368 -9.21 -20.17 27.76
CA ILE A 368 -9.82 -21.37 28.36
C ILE A 368 -11.30 -21.10 28.70
N LYS A 369 -11.57 -20.00 29.40
CA LYS A 369 -12.92 -19.60 29.81
C LYS A 369 -13.79 -19.28 28.61
N GLY A 370 -13.25 -18.59 27.62
CA GLY A 370 -14.00 -18.26 26.42
C GLY A 370 -14.37 -19.51 25.61
N MET A 371 -13.42 -20.44 25.43
CA MET A 371 -13.65 -21.73 24.76
C MET A 371 -14.69 -22.59 25.49
N TYR A 372 -14.72 -22.55 26.83
CA TYR A 372 -15.77 -23.22 27.64
C TYR A 372 -17.19 -22.75 27.27
N THR A 373 -17.35 -21.51 26.79
CA THR A 373 -18.65 -20.93 26.43
C THR A 373 -19.02 -21.03 24.95
N CYS A 374 -18.20 -21.68 24.11
CA CYS A 374 -18.40 -21.70 22.67
C CYS A 374 -19.48 -22.70 22.23
N CYS A 375 -19.38 -23.96 22.66
CA CYS A 375 -20.36 -25.02 22.37
C CYS A 375 -20.23 -26.19 23.37
N GLU A 376 -21.20 -27.10 23.39
CA GLU A 376 -21.21 -28.24 24.33
C GLU A 376 -20.03 -29.21 24.11
N VAL A 377 -19.58 -29.40 22.86
CA VAL A 377 -18.39 -30.20 22.56
C VAL A 377 -17.14 -29.55 23.17
N SER A 378 -16.98 -28.24 22.92
CA SER A 378 -15.84 -27.48 23.44
C SER A 378 -15.82 -27.47 24.97
N LYS A 379 -16.98 -27.26 25.59
CA LYS A 379 -17.15 -27.28 27.04
C LYS A 379 -16.63 -28.56 27.68
N LYS A 380 -16.98 -29.74 27.14
CA LYS A 380 -16.52 -31.03 27.66
C LYS A 380 -14.99 -31.15 27.56
N LEU A 381 -14.43 -30.86 26.40
CA LEU A 381 -12.98 -30.96 26.16
C LEU A 381 -12.19 -29.96 27.01
N ILE A 382 -12.73 -28.77 27.25
CA ILE A 382 -12.09 -27.76 28.10
C ILE A 382 -12.15 -28.17 29.57
N LEU A 383 -13.23 -28.82 30.05
CA LEU A 383 -13.26 -29.35 31.41
C LEU A 383 -12.18 -30.42 31.63
N ASP A 384 -12.03 -31.35 30.69
CA ASP A 384 -10.95 -32.36 30.73
C ASP A 384 -9.56 -31.68 30.74
N PHE A 385 -9.39 -30.61 29.95
CA PHE A 385 -8.14 -29.85 29.93
C PHE A 385 -7.90 -29.05 31.22
N VAL A 386 -8.94 -28.51 31.86
CA VAL A 386 -8.82 -27.83 33.15
C VAL A 386 -8.34 -28.82 34.23
N GLU A 387 -8.88 -30.04 34.26
CA GLU A 387 -8.40 -31.09 35.16
C GLU A 387 -6.93 -31.43 34.91
N GLU A 388 -6.52 -31.55 33.64
CA GLU A 388 -5.11 -31.72 33.24
C GLU A 388 -4.23 -30.58 33.77
N VAL A 389 -4.70 -29.32 33.66
CA VAL A 389 -3.96 -28.13 34.11
C VAL A 389 -3.85 -28.10 35.64
N GLU A 390 -4.91 -28.42 36.37
CA GLU A 390 -4.89 -28.50 37.83
C GLU A 390 -3.92 -29.58 38.33
N TYR A 391 -3.89 -30.74 37.68
CA TYR A 391 -2.97 -31.83 38.01
C TYR A 391 -1.50 -31.46 37.73
N ASN A 392 -1.20 -30.95 36.53
CA ASN A 392 0.18 -30.69 36.10
C ASN A 392 0.76 -29.38 36.64
N TYR A 393 -0.08 -28.38 36.90
CA TYR A 393 0.34 -27.02 37.24
C TYR A 393 -0.25 -26.50 38.56
N GLY A 394 -0.87 -27.37 39.39
CA GLY A 394 -1.46 -27.01 40.68
C GLY A 394 -0.51 -26.33 41.66
N ASN A 395 0.81 -26.52 41.47
CA ASN A 395 1.87 -25.84 42.22
C ASN A 395 2.12 -24.38 41.77
N ARG A 396 1.31 -23.81 40.86
CA ARG A 396 1.39 -22.41 40.38
C ARG A 396 0.21 -21.59 40.93
N PRO A 397 0.29 -20.99 42.13
CA PRO A 397 -0.86 -20.35 42.79
C PRO A 397 -1.46 -19.16 42.02
N ALA A 398 -0.65 -18.44 41.23
CA ALA A 398 -1.15 -17.34 40.41
C ALA A 398 -2.07 -17.81 39.28
N LEU A 399 -1.74 -18.94 38.64
CA LEU A 399 -2.56 -19.57 37.61
C LEU A 399 -3.86 -20.12 38.22
N MET A 400 -3.75 -20.85 39.33
CA MET A 400 -4.91 -21.44 40.01
C MET A 400 -5.91 -20.38 40.51
N ARG A 401 -5.43 -19.20 40.93
CA ARG A 401 -6.33 -18.08 41.29
C ARG A 401 -7.12 -17.57 40.10
N LEU A 402 -6.52 -17.51 38.91
CA LEU A 402 -7.20 -17.03 37.71
C LEU A 402 -8.21 -18.05 37.18
N LEU A 403 -7.91 -19.35 37.26
CA LEU A 403 -8.78 -20.44 36.82
C LEU A 403 -10.03 -20.63 37.69
N ARG A 404 -9.94 -20.35 39.00
CA ARG A 404 -11.04 -20.52 39.96
C ARG A 404 -12.00 -19.33 40.03
N ASN A 405 -11.48 -18.13 39.74
CA ASN A 405 -12.30 -16.97 39.40
C ASN A 405 -12.85 -17.16 37.99
#